data_AF-A0A0P0RQZ6-F1
#
_entry.id   AF-A0A0P0RQZ6-F1
#
_cell.length_a   1.000
_cell.length_b   1.000
_cell.length_c   1.000
_cell.angle_alpha   90.00
_cell.angle_beta   90.00
_cell.angle_gamma   90.00
#
_symmetry.space_group_name_H-M   'P 1'
#
loop_
_entity.id
_entity.type
_entity.pdbx_description
1 polymer ?
#
loop_
_entity_poly.entity_id
_entity_poly.type
_entity_poly.pdbx_seq_one_letter_code
_entity_poly.pdbx_strand_id
1 'polypeptide(L)'
;MRRSAYLLAPIAALTAATLVSAAIRHDPDSAPQLVAPGPAATAGVAEPGHRDLDQLLRSHGIDPDSNKARIILAWVEKIQHDPVIASDARGGARRVGQIFLDSRTREEFMSNGLAHLTPSDRLQYVKLLTKFLDELVPVNCFGLDDMRAVMNRVSLRDMPDTDVDQYFGLLFKVLVNDASNAPLPAPTPQQYAAAERQLTRTLIAELHGDQVDIERFAFYASNPTLATPSDVCWTTRVTLHAIIAMPEPERDVVLLRTMAPRKRQDASPSGRLGTPATAFPPPASSAPGGVPAP
;
A
#
# COMPACT_ATOMS: atom_id res chain seq x y z
N MET A 1 6.23 47.18 -16.89
CA MET A 1 6.60 45.76 -17.02
C MET A 1 7.12 45.25 -15.67
N ARG A 2 6.25 44.70 -14.82
CA ARG A 2 6.64 44.07 -13.54
C ARG A 2 6.89 42.59 -13.81
N ARG A 3 8.13 42.14 -13.65
CA ARG A 3 8.48 40.71 -13.66
C ARG A 3 8.17 40.15 -12.27
N SER A 4 7.07 39.40 -12.15
CA SER A 4 6.81 38.57 -10.98
C SER A 4 7.79 37.41 -10.99
N ALA A 5 8.72 37.41 -10.04
CA ALA A 5 9.61 36.30 -9.78
C ALA A 5 8.81 35.18 -9.13
N TYR A 6 8.51 34.13 -9.89
CA TYR A 6 7.96 32.88 -9.36
C TYR A 6 9.06 32.16 -8.60
N LEU A 7 9.04 32.26 -7.26
CA LEU A 7 9.87 31.46 -6.38
C LEU A 7 9.24 30.07 -6.29
N LEU A 8 9.77 29.13 -7.07
CA LEU A 8 9.54 27.70 -6.88
C LEU A 8 10.13 27.31 -5.51
N ALA A 9 9.26 27.20 -4.51
CA ALA A 9 9.64 26.65 -3.21
C ALA A 9 10.15 25.21 -3.41
N PRO A 10 11.27 24.81 -2.77
CA PRO A 10 11.74 23.44 -2.85
C PRO A 10 10.71 22.53 -2.14
N ILE A 11 10.03 21.68 -2.91
CA ILE A 11 9.12 20.65 -2.39
C ILE A 11 9.97 19.71 -1.53
N ALA A 12 9.85 19.86 -0.21
CA ALA A 12 10.51 19.02 0.77
C ALA A 12 10.05 17.56 0.62
N ALA A 13 10.96 16.64 0.95
CA ALA A 13 10.83 15.21 0.72
C ALA A 13 9.45 14.66 1.11
N LEU A 14 8.76 14.07 0.12
CA LEU A 14 7.54 13.32 0.35
C LEU A 14 7.86 12.12 1.24
N THR A 15 7.40 12.17 2.48
CA THR A 15 7.18 10.96 3.25
C THR A 15 5.97 10.28 2.64
N ALA A 16 6.21 9.35 1.70
CA ALA A 16 5.17 8.47 1.21
C ALA A 16 4.64 7.71 2.44
N ALA A 17 3.42 8.04 2.87
CA ALA A 17 2.70 7.24 3.85
C ALA A 17 2.65 5.82 3.28
N THR A 18 3.38 4.90 3.93
CA THR A 18 3.48 3.51 3.49
C THR A 18 2.11 2.87 3.62
N LEU A 19 1.37 2.78 2.53
CA LEU A 19 0.10 2.06 2.47
C LEU A 19 0.36 0.63 2.05
N VAL A 20 0.75 -0.19 3.01
CA VAL A 20 0.45 -1.61 2.95
C VAL A 20 -0.50 -1.89 4.10
N SER A 21 -1.79 -1.78 3.86
CA SER A 21 -2.79 -2.26 4.81
C SER A 21 -3.65 -3.29 4.12
N ALA A 22 -3.61 -4.49 4.70
CA ALA A 22 -4.48 -5.59 4.38
C ALA A 22 -5.90 -5.22 4.77
N ALA A 23 -6.61 -4.67 3.79
CA ALA A 23 -7.98 -4.17 3.86
C ALA A 23 -9.01 -5.30 3.98
N ILE A 24 -8.91 -6.15 5.02
CA ILE A 24 -10.01 -7.06 5.42
C ILE A 24 -10.01 -7.16 6.95
N ARG A 25 -11.16 -6.89 7.57
CA ARG A 25 -11.38 -7.01 9.02
C ARG A 25 -11.18 -8.44 9.51
N HIS A 26 -10.59 -8.56 10.70
CA HIS A 26 -11.00 -9.54 11.71
C HIS A 26 -11.69 -8.70 12.81
N ASP A 27 -12.93 -9.01 13.12
CA ASP A 27 -13.70 -8.33 14.18
C ASP A 27 -13.55 -9.14 15.48
N PRO A 28 -12.79 -8.68 16.49
CA PRO A 28 -12.62 -9.40 17.74
C PRO A 28 -13.86 -9.37 18.65
N ASP A 29 -14.87 -8.53 18.36
CA ASP A 29 -16.06 -8.39 19.22
C ASP A 29 -17.22 -9.33 18.82
N SER A 30 -17.03 -10.20 17.84
CA SER A 30 -17.98 -11.26 17.47
C SER A 30 -17.57 -12.62 18.01
N ALA A 31 -17.34 -12.74 19.32
CA ALA A 31 -17.34 -14.06 19.96
C ALA A 31 -18.79 -14.58 19.96
N PRO A 32 -19.10 -15.72 19.31
CA PRO A 32 -20.41 -16.33 19.49
C PRO A 32 -20.52 -16.77 20.95
N GLN A 33 -21.50 -16.22 21.67
CA GLN A 33 -21.91 -16.78 22.94
C GLN A 33 -22.27 -18.26 22.69
N LEU A 34 -21.58 -19.17 23.39
CA LEU A 34 -21.91 -20.59 23.41
C LEU A 34 -23.34 -20.75 23.94
N VAL A 35 -24.31 -20.88 23.05
CA VAL A 35 -25.65 -21.35 23.39
C VAL A 35 -25.55 -22.86 23.54
N ALA A 36 -25.90 -23.35 24.73
CA ALA A 36 -25.89 -24.77 25.07
C ALA A 36 -26.77 -25.62 24.12
N PRO A 37 -26.43 -26.90 23.86
CA PRO A 37 -27.15 -27.70 22.87
C PRO A 37 -28.50 -28.18 23.41
N GLY A 38 -29.59 -27.77 22.77
CA GLY A 38 -30.91 -28.41 22.87
C GLY A 38 -31.09 -29.48 21.78
N PRO A 39 -31.94 -30.52 21.99
CA PRO A 39 -31.89 -31.73 21.19
C PRO A 39 -32.66 -31.61 19.85
N ALA A 40 -31.97 -32.10 18.81
CA ALA A 40 -32.45 -32.78 17.60
C ALA A 40 -33.50 -32.10 16.69
N ALA A 41 -33.03 -31.70 15.50
CA ALA A 41 -33.78 -31.86 14.26
C ALA A 41 -32.83 -32.30 13.15
N THR A 42 -33.16 -33.42 12.51
CA THR A 42 -32.47 -34.05 11.39
C THR A 42 -32.43 -33.14 10.17
N ALA A 43 -31.23 -32.68 9.78
CA ALA A 43 -30.96 -32.10 8.48
C ALA A 43 -29.57 -32.60 8.02
N GLY A 44 -29.48 -32.96 6.73
CA GLY A 44 -28.39 -33.71 6.11
C GLY A 44 -26.99 -33.26 6.49
N VAL A 45 -26.06 -34.21 6.38
CA VAL A 45 -24.63 -34.07 6.64
C VAL A 45 -24.06 -32.96 5.75
N ALA A 46 -24.13 -31.73 6.24
CA ALA A 46 -23.22 -30.68 5.84
C ALA A 46 -21.96 -30.88 6.68
N GLU A 47 -20.85 -31.15 6.00
CA GLU A 47 -19.51 -31.18 6.59
C GLU A 47 -19.34 -29.99 7.55
N PRO A 48 -18.90 -30.20 8.81
CA PRO A 48 -18.78 -29.15 9.81
C PRO A 48 -18.03 -27.90 9.34
N GLY A 49 -17.05 -28.07 8.44
CA GLY A 49 -16.28 -26.96 7.85
C GLY A 49 -17.06 -26.09 6.86
N HIS A 50 -18.09 -26.61 6.18
CA HIS A 50 -18.88 -25.83 5.22
C HIS A 50 -19.85 -24.89 5.94
N ARG A 51 -20.46 -25.35 7.04
CA ARG A 51 -21.34 -24.51 7.87
C ARG A 51 -20.60 -23.36 8.56
N ASP A 52 -19.36 -23.57 8.97
CA ASP A 52 -18.50 -22.53 9.58
C ASP A 52 -18.17 -21.43 8.56
N LEU A 53 -17.90 -21.81 7.31
CA LEU A 53 -17.57 -20.87 6.25
C LEU A 53 -18.79 -20.08 5.74
N ASP A 54 -19.96 -20.72 5.63
CA ASP A 54 -21.22 -20.03 5.35
C ASP A 54 -21.57 -18.99 6.41
N GLN A 55 -21.33 -19.32 7.69
CA GLN A 55 -21.52 -18.38 8.79
C GLN A 55 -20.56 -17.20 8.70
N LEU A 56 -19.29 -17.45 8.35
CA LEU A 56 -18.30 -16.42 8.12
C LEU A 56 -18.72 -15.50 6.96
N LEU A 57 -19.13 -16.04 5.81
CA LEU A 57 -19.62 -15.26 4.67
C LEU A 57 -20.81 -14.37 5.09
N ARG A 58 -21.79 -14.92 5.80
CA ARG A 58 -22.93 -14.15 6.32
C ARG A 58 -22.51 -13.04 7.29
N SER A 59 -21.56 -13.29 8.19
CA SER A 59 -21.04 -12.26 9.10
C SER A 59 -20.36 -11.09 8.36
N HIS A 60 -19.84 -11.35 7.15
CA HIS A 60 -19.31 -10.33 6.26
C HIS A 60 -20.36 -9.74 5.30
N GLY A 61 -21.64 -10.07 5.49
CA GLY A 61 -22.74 -9.60 4.65
C GLY A 61 -22.72 -10.16 3.23
N ILE A 62 -22.05 -11.28 3.02
CA ILE A 62 -21.99 -12.00 1.74
C ILE A 62 -23.02 -13.11 1.79
N ASP A 63 -23.93 -13.12 0.82
CA ASP A 63 -24.88 -14.22 0.64
C ASP A 63 -24.12 -15.49 0.20
N PRO A 64 -24.18 -16.60 0.96
CA PRO A 64 -23.49 -17.84 0.62
C PRO A 64 -23.84 -18.41 -0.76
N ASP A 65 -25.04 -18.12 -1.27
CA ASP A 65 -25.49 -18.60 -2.58
C ASP A 65 -25.09 -17.65 -3.73
N SER A 66 -24.48 -16.50 -3.41
CA SER A 66 -24.06 -15.50 -4.39
C SER A 66 -22.87 -15.94 -5.24
N ASN A 67 -22.70 -15.29 -6.40
CA ASN A 67 -21.50 -15.46 -7.21
C ASN A 67 -20.22 -15.04 -6.46
N LYS A 68 -20.29 -14.00 -5.63
CA LYS A 68 -19.18 -13.56 -4.78
C LYS A 68 -18.71 -14.65 -3.82
N ALA A 69 -19.65 -15.32 -3.14
CA ALA A 69 -19.33 -16.44 -2.25
C ALA A 69 -18.62 -17.56 -3.00
N ARG A 70 -19.10 -17.91 -4.20
CA ARG A 70 -18.46 -18.92 -5.06
C ARG A 70 -17.02 -18.56 -5.44
N ILE A 71 -16.76 -17.29 -5.78
CA ILE A 71 -15.41 -16.79 -6.08
C ILE A 71 -14.49 -16.96 -4.86
N ILE A 72 -14.95 -16.51 -3.68
CA ILE A 72 -14.16 -16.60 -2.44
C ILE A 72 -13.84 -18.06 -2.10
N LEU A 73 -14.85 -18.94 -2.18
CA LEU A 73 -14.71 -20.38 -1.94
C LEU A 73 -13.69 -21.01 -2.88
N ALA A 74 -13.73 -20.69 -4.17
CA ALA A 74 -12.77 -21.20 -5.16
C ALA A 74 -11.33 -20.76 -4.83
N TRP A 75 -11.14 -19.53 -4.35
CA TRP A 75 -9.82 -19.05 -3.92
C TRP A 75 -9.33 -19.74 -2.64
N VAL A 76 -10.22 -19.96 -1.67
CA VAL A 76 -9.90 -20.71 -0.44
C VAL A 76 -9.46 -22.13 -0.80
N GLU A 77 -10.22 -22.82 -1.64
CA GLU A 77 -9.88 -24.17 -2.11
C GLU A 77 -8.54 -24.19 -2.85
N LYS A 78 -8.31 -23.22 -3.74
CA LYS A 78 -7.06 -23.09 -4.48
C LYS A 78 -5.85 -22.86 -3.56
N ILE A 79 -5.99 -22.03 -2.53
CA ILE A 79 -4.93 -21.79 -1.55
C ILE A 79 -4.62 -23.04 -0.74
N GLN A 80 -5.65 -23.79 -0.32
CA GLN A 80 -5.49 -25.01 0.48
C GLN A 80 -4.77 -26.13 -0.29
N HIS A 81 -5.01 -26.23 -1.60
CA HIS A 81 -4.47 -27.30 -2.44
C HIS A 81 -3.22 -26.89 -3.24
N ASP A 82 -2.74 -25.65 -3.11
CA ASP A 82 -1.54 -25.23 -3.81
C ASP A 82 -0.27 -25.91 -3.24
N PRO A 83 0.52 -26.60 -4.07
CA PRO A 83 1.67 -27.37 -3.59
C PRO A 83 2.81 -26.49 -3.06
N VAL A 84 2.98 -25.26 -3.56
CA VAL A 84 4.02 -24.33 -3.07
C VAL A 84 3.64 -23.82 -1.69
N ILE A 85 2.37 -23.46 -1.48
CA ILE A 85 1.86 -23.03 -0.18
C ILE A 85 1.87 -24.21 0.81
N ALA A 86 1.41 -25.40 0.39
CA ALA A 86 1.35 -26.58 1.26
C ALA A 86 2.73 -27.07 1.70
N SER A 87 3.76 -26.90 0.87
CA SER A 87 5.14 -27.32 1.17
C SER A 87 5.95 -26.30 1.97
N ASP A 88 5.40 -25.11 2.28
CA ASP A 88 6.09 -24.11 3.12
C ASP A 88 6.38 -24.68 4.53
N ALA A 89 7.67 -24.78 4.85
CA ALA A 89 8.21 -25.30 6.11
C ALA A 89 7.74 -24.52 7.35
N ARG A 90 7.12 -23.34 7.17
CA ARG A 90 6.55 -22.53 8.24
C ARG A 90 5.11 -22.91 8.62
N GLY A 91 4.56 -24.02 8.12
CA GLY A 91 3.28 -24.57 8.55
C GLY A 91 2.14 -24.50 7.54
N GLY A 92 2.47 -24.31 6.25
CA GLY A 92 1.57 -24.44 5.10
C GLY A 92 0.23 -23.71 5.20
N ALA A 93 -0.85 -24.31 4.68
CA ALA A 93 -2.19 -23.73 4.66
C ALA A 93 -2.73 -23.34 6.06
N ARG A 94 -2.29 -24.02 7.13
CA ARG A 94 -2.68 -23.69 8.51
C ARG A 94 -2.08 -22.36 8.99
N ARG A 95 -0.85 -22.04 8.55
CA ARG A 95 -0.19 -20.74 8.81
C ARG A 95 -0.93 -19.60 8.12
N VAL A 96 -1.46 -19.84 6.92
CA VAL A 96 -2.22 -18.84 6.16
C VAL A 96 -3.37 -18.30 7.00
N GLY A 97 -4.20 -19.17 7.59
CA GLY A 97 -5.28 -18.74 8.49
C GLY A 97 -4.78 -17.87 9.66
N GLN A 98 -3.66 -18.23 10.28
CA GLN A 98 -3.09 -17.49 11.41
C GLN A 98 -2.54 -16.11 11.03
N ILE A 99 -1.95 -15.97 9.83
CA ILE A 99 -1.45 -14.69 9.32
C ILE A 99 -2.57 -13.66 9.27
N PHE A 100 -3.79 -14.06 8.88
CA PHE A 100 -4.90 -13.11 8.70
C PHE A 100 -5.61 -12.72 10.01
N LEU A 101 -5.38 -13.46 11.10
CA LEU A 101 -5.95 -13.18 12.42
C LEU A 101 -5.23 -12.05 13.17
N ASP A 102 -3.91 -11.90 12.97
CA ASP A 102 -3.12 -10.82 13.58
C ASP A 102 -2.84 -9.70 12.57
N SER A 103 -3.31 -8.48 12.87
CA SER A 103 -3.25 -7.35 11.94
C SER A 103 -1.82 -6.94 11.59
N ARG A 104 -0.89 -7.03 12.55
CA ARG A 104 0.52 -6.69 12.34
C ARG A 104 1.24 -7.74 11.49
N THR A 105 1.06 -9.01 11.81
CA THR A 105 1.61 -10.14 11.03
C THR A 105 1.09 -10.09 9.61
N ARG A 106 -0.21 -9.81 9.42
CA ARG A 106 -0.82 -9.61 8.12
C ARG A 106 -0.20 -8.45 7.33
N GLU A 107 0.03 -7.32 7.98
CA GLU A 107 0.69 -6.14 7.38
C GLU A 107 2.13 -6.46 6.94
N GLU A 108 2.93 -7.03 7.85
CA GLU A 108 4.32 -7.41 7.56
C GLU A 108 4.39 -8.46 6.43
N PHE A 109 3.48 -9.43 6.44
CA PHE A 109 3.35 -10.46 5.41
C PHE A 109 2.98 -9.85 4.05
N MET A 110 1.96 -9.00 3.99
CA MET A 110 1.54 -8.35 2.75
C MET A 110 2.63 -7.44 2.21
N SER A 111 3.29 -6.65 3.06
CA SER A 111 4.39 -5.76 2.66
C SER A 111 5.53 -6.56 2.06
N ASN A 112 5.94 -7.62 2.75
CA ASN A 112 6.97 -8.52 2.24
C ASN A 112 6.56 -9.14 0.90
N GLY A 113 5.40 -9.78 0.81
CA GLY A 113 5.01 -10.50 -0.40
C GLY A 113 4.72 -9.59 -1.60
N LEU A 114 4.16 -8.39 -1.40
CA LEU A 114 3.98 -7.39 -2.47
C LEU A 114 5.32 -6.95 -3.09
N ALA A 115 6.35 -6.78 -2.27
CA ALA A 115 7.68 -6.42 -2.74
C ALA A 115 8.32 -7.52 -3.62
N HIS A 116 7.91 -8.78 -3.49
CA HIS A 116 8.38 -9.90 -4.31
C HIS A 116 7.61 -10.11 -5.61
N LEU A 117 6.49 -9.41 -5.81
CA LEU A 117 5.69 -9.55 -7.02
C LEU A 117 6.44 -9.04 -8.28
N THR A 118 5.85 -9.27 -9.45
CA THR A 118 6.34 -8.60 -10.68
C THR A 118 5.99 -7.11 -10.66
N PRO A 119 6.68 -6.25 -11.44
CA PRO A 119 6.32 -4.84 -11.56
C PRO A 119 4.85 -4.61 -11.97
N SER A 120 4.36 -5.42 -12.90
CA SER A 120 2.96 -5.36 -13.33
C SER A 120 1.98 -5.73 -12.22
N ASP A 121 2.29 -6.72 -11.39
CA ASP A 121 1.42 -7.15 -10.31
C ASP A 121 1.40 -6.13 -9.15
N ARG A 122 2.55 -5.51 -8.83
CA ARG A 122 2.59 -4.37 -7.90
C ARG A 122 1.73 -3.22 -8.40
N LEU A 123 1.80 -2.90 -9.70
CA LEU A 123 0.95 -1.87 -10.28
C LEU A 123 -0.54 -2.25 -10.22
N GLN A 124 -0.89 -3.50 -10.50
CA GLN A 124 -2.28 -3.96 -10.39
C GLN A 124 -2.82 -3.82 -8.96
N TYR A 125 -2.01 -4.14 -7.95
CA TYR A 125 -2.38 -3.94 -6.55
C TYR A 125 -2.64 -2.47 -6.24
N VAL A 126 -1.77 -1.56 -6.70
CA VAL A 126 -1.94 -0.12 -6.48
C VAL A 126 -3.18 0.40 -7.19
N LYS A 127 -3.43 -0.02 -8.43
CA LYS A 127 -4.66 0.34 -9.16
C LYS A 127 -5.93 -0.10 -8.44
N LEU A 128 -5.92 -1.32 -7.91
CA LEU A 128 -7.06 -1.86 -7.16
C LEU A 128 -7.28 -1.07 -5.86
N LEU A 129 -6.21 -0.75 -5.13
CA LEU A 129 -6.27 0.06 -3.93
C LEU A 129 -6.80 1.48 -4.22
N THR A 130 -6.30 2.12 -5.28
CA THR A 130 -6.77 3.44 -5.73
C THR A 130 -8.24 3.41 -6.08
N LYS A 131 -8.70 2.37 -6.80
CA LYS A 131 -10.11 2.18 -7.13
C LYS A 131 -10.99 2.08 -5.88
N PHE A 132 -10.57 1.31 -4.88
CA PHE A 132 -11.31 1.20 -3.61
C PHE A 132 -11.38 2.52 -2.87
N LEU A 133 -10.28 3.26 -2.83
CA LEU A 133 -10.30 4.61 -2.29
C LEU A 133 -11.29 5.46 -3.06
N ASP A 134 -11.26 5.39 -4.39
CA ASP A 134 -12.09 6.23 -5.25
C ASP A 134 -13.59 6.01 -5.11
N GLU A 135 -13.99 4.74 -5.08
CA GLU A 135 -15.39 4.33 -5.17
C GLU A 135 -16.02 4.05 -3.79
N LEU A 136 -15.24 3.55 -2.83
CA LEU A 136 -15.76 3.00 -1.58
C LEU A 136 -15.43 3.84 -0.34
N VAL A 137 -14.46 4.75 -0.43
CA VAL A 137 -14.05 5.59 0.69
C VAL A 137 -14.57 7.02 0.50
N PRO A 138 -15.36 7.56 1.45
CA PRO A 138 -15.86 8.92 1.36
C PRO A 138 -14.72 9.93 1.48
N VAL A 139 -14.94 11.13 0.94
CA VAL A 139 -13.94 12.21 0.90
C VAL A 139 -13.33 12.52 2.27
N ASN A 140 -14.10 12.38 3.35
CA ASN A 140 -13.66 12.64 4.72
C ASN A 140 -13.00 11.45 5.42
N CYS A 141 -12.61 10.38 4.69
CA CYS A 141 -11.96 9.19 5.27
C CYS A 141 -12.76 8.53 6.41
N PHE A 142 -14.10 8.62 6.38
CA PHE A 142 -14.95 8.18 7.50
C PHE A 142 -14.62 8.87 8.84
N GLY A 143 -14.04 10.08 8.79
CA GLY A 143 -13.54 10.81 9.96
C GLY A 143 -12.24 10.27 10.56
N LEU A 144 -11.50 9.42 9.85
CA LEU A 144 -10.24 8.85 10.31
C LEU A 144 -9.03 9.52 9.66
N ASP A 145 -7.93 9.62 10.41
CA ASP A 145 -6.63 10.12 9.95
C ASP A 145 -5.60 8.99 9.69
N ASP A 146 -5.86 7.77 10.18
CA ASP A 146 -5.07 6.58 9.86
C ASP A 146 -5.65 5.83 8.65
N MET A 147 -4.95 5.88 7.51
CA MET A 147 -5.34 5.19 6.29
C MET A 147 -5.44 3.67 6.43
N ARG A 148 -4.73 3.04 7.38
CA ARG A 148 -4.94 1.62 7.67
C ARG A 148 -6.33 1.38 8.24
N ALA A 149 -6.76 2.24 9.17
CA ALA A 149 -8.09 2.16 9.75
C ALA A 149 -9.17 2.48 8.70
N VAL A 150 -8.90 3.41 7.78
CA VAL A 150 -9.77 3.70 6.62
C VAL A 150 -9.93 2.47 5.74
N MET A 151 -8.82 1.86 5.32
CA MET A 151 -8.87 0.67 4.46
C MET A 151 -9.52 -0.54 5.15
N ASN A 152 -9.39 -0.67 6.46
CA ASN A 152 -10.11 -1.68 7.26
C ASN A 152 -11.64 -1.46 7.29
N ARG A 153 -12.16 -0.33 6.82
CA ARG A 153 -13.60 -0.10 6.65
C ARG A 153 -14.13 -0.51 5.28
N VAL A 154 -13.25 -0.76 4.31
CA VAL A 154 -13.65 -1.27 3.00
C VAL A 154 -14.02 -2.74 3.16
N SER A 155 -15.26 -3.09 2.79
CA SER A 155 -15.80 -4.45 2.92
C SER A 155 -15.82 -5.17 1.58
N LEU A 156 -15.55 -6.48 1.59
CA LEU A 156 -15.73 -7.36 0.42
C LEU A 156 -17.17 -7.34 -0.12
N ARG A 157 -18.15 -7.06 0.76
CA ARG A 157 -19.56 -6.93 0.37
C ARG A 157 -19.77 -5.82 -0.64
N ASP A 158 -19.09 -4.69 -0.44
CA ASP A 158 -19.30 -3.47 -1.22
C ASP A 158 -18.42 -3.44 -2.48
N MET A 159 -17.50 -4.41 -2.63
CA MET A 159 -16.68 -4.58 -3.83
C MET A 159 -17.45 -5.30 -4.94
N PRO A 160 -17.30 -4.92 -6.21
CA PRO A 160 -17.73 -5.73 -7.36
C PRO A 160 -17.10 -7.13 -7.35
N ASP A 161 -17.80 -8.13 -7.91
CA ASP A 161 -17.31 -9.51 -7.98
C ASP A 161 -15.95 -9.63 -8.70
N THR A 162 -15.75 -8.84 -9.77
CA THR A 162 -14.48 -8.79 -10.52
C THR A 162 -13.33 -8.28 -9.66
N ASP A 163 -13.60 -7.32 -8.77
CA ASP A 163 -12.58 -6.72 -7.92
C ASP A 163 -12.22 -7.65 -6.76
N VAL A 164 -13.20 -8.41 -6.25
CA VAL A 164 -12.98 -9.50 -5.30
C VAL A 164 -12.08 -10.57 -5.94
N ASP A 165 -12.40 -11.02 -7.15
CA ASP A 165 -11.57 -12.01 -7.85
C ASP A 165 -10.14 -11.50 -8.08
N GLN A 166 -9.99 -10.25 -8.52
CA GLN A 166 -8.68 -9.62 -8.71
C GLN A 166 -7.90 -9.50 -7.39
N TYR A 167 -8.55 -9.10 -6.30
CA TYR A 167 -7.95 -8.99 -4.98
C TYR A 167 -7.40 -10.33 -4.50
N PHE A 168 -8.22 -11.39 -4.54
CA PHE A 168 -7.80 -12.72 -4.12
C PHE A 168 -6.74 -13.31 -5.06
N GLY A 169 -6.78 -12.99 -6.35
CA GLY A 169 -5.73 -13.36 -7.29
C GLY A 169 -4.37 -12.74 -6.97
N LEU A 170 -4.33 -11.47 -6.56
CA LEU A 170 -3.11 -10.84 -6.07
C LEU A 170 -2.65 -11.44 -4.73
N LEU A 171 -3.58 -11.69 -3.81
CA LEU A 171 -3.28 -12.30 -2.51
C LEU A 171 -2.66 -13.69 -2.67
N PHE A 172 -3.19 -14.49 -3.60
CA PHE A 172 -2.62 -15.79 -3.94
C PHE A 172 -1.18 -15.68 -4.44
N LYS A 173 -0.88 -14.71 -5.33
CA LYS A 173 0.49 -14.47 -5.79
C LYS A 173 1.43 -14.05 -4.66
N VAL A 174 0.96 -13.25 -3.71
CA VAL A 174 1.71 -12.87 -2.49
C VAL A 174 2.04 -14.13 -1.68
N LEU A 175 1.07 -15.01 -1.47
CA LEU A 175 1.26 -16.29 -0.75
C LEU A 175 2.29 -17.20 -1.41
N VAL A 176 2.19 -17.38 -2.74
CA VAL A 176 3.15 -18.20 -3.50
C VAL A 176 4.56 -17.60 -3.44
N ASN A 177 4.69 -16.29 -3.60
CA ASN A 177 6.01 -15.63 -3.57
C ASN A 177 6.65 -15.64 -2.17
N ASP A 178 5.89 -15.48 -1.09
CA ASP A 178 6.42 -15.60 0.29
C ASP A 178 7.02 -16.99 0.55
N ALA A 179 6.33 -18.04 0.08
CA ALA A 179 6.81 -19.41 0.20
C ALA A 179 8.10 -19.66 -0.62
N SER A 180 8.29 -18.93 -1.74
CA SER A 180 9.43 -19.11 -2.64
C SER A 180 10.76 -18.51 -2.17
N ASN A 181 10.75 -17.60 -1.17
CA ASN A 181 11.93 -16.84 -0.71
C ASN A 181 12.75 -16.17 -1.84
N ALA A 182 12.10 -15.73 -2.91
CA ALA A 182 12.78 -15.06 -4.02
C ALA A 182 13.56 -13.81 -3.53
N PRO A 183 14.70 -13.45 -4.14
CA PRO A 183 15.41 -12.22 -3.77
C PRO A 183 14.60 -10.98 -4.18
N LEU A 184 14.53 -10.00 -3.27
CA LEU A 184 13.93 -8.70 -3.55
C LEU A 184 14.79 -7.87 -4.51
N PRO A 185 14.19 -7.18 -5.49
CA PRO A 185 14.88 -6.15 -6.24
C PRO A 185 15.41 -5.05 -5.31
N ALA A 186 16.64 -4.60 -5.54
CA ALA A 186 17.28 -3.54 -4.78
C ALA A 186 17.73 -2.41 -5.73
N PRO A 187 16.90 -1.35 -5.90
CA PRO A 187 17.27 -0.20 -6.72
C PRO A 187 18.54 0.51 -6.22
N THR A 188 19.30 1.09 -7.14
CA THR A 188 20.48 1.90 -6.83
C THR A 188 20.09 3.29 -6.33
N PRO A 189 20.99 4.03 -5.64
CA PRO A 189 20.73 5.42 -5.25
C PRO A 189 20.37 6.33 -6.44
N GLN A 190 20.98 6.10 -7.62
CA GLN A 190 20.66 6.86 -8.83
C GLN A 190 19.25 6.56 -9.33
N GLN A 191 18.80 5.30 -9.26
CA GLN A 191 17.44 4.91 -9.60
C GLN A 191 16.42 5.52 -8.64
N TYR A 192 16.71 5.55 -7.33
CA TYR A 192 15.86 6.25 -6.36
C TYR A 192 15.74 7.74 -6.66
N ALA A 193 16.86 8.42 -6.93
CA ALA A 193 16.84 9.85 -7.26
C ALA A 193 16.09 10.15 -8.56
N ALA A 194 16.18 9.26 -9.56
CA ALA A 194 15.39 9.39 -10.79
C ALA A 194 13.89 9.20 -10.52
N ALA A 195 13.54 8.19 -9.73
CA ALA A 195 12.18 7.89 -9.34
C ALA A 195 11.52 9.02 -8.54
N GLU A 196 12.26 9.63 -7.60
CA GLU A 196 11.79 10.79 -6.84
C GLU A 196 11.50 12.00 -7.74
N ARG A 197 12.42 12.34 -8.65
CA ARG A 197 12.21 13.44 -9.60
C ARG A 197 10.99 13.18 -10.48
N GLN A 198 10.80 11.94 -10.92
CA GLN A 198 9.65 11.58 -11.74
C GLN A 198 8.35 11.63 -10.94
N LEU A 199 8.34 11.16 -9.69
CA LEU A 199 7.19 11.27 -8.80
C LEU A 199 6.79 12.73 -8.57
N THR A 200 7.74 13.62 -8.29
CA THR A 200 7.45 15.06 -8.13
C THR A 200 6.80 15.66 -9.38
N ARG A 201 7.30 15.33 -10.57
CA ARG A 201 6.71 15.82 -11.83
C ARG A 201 5.29 15.30 -12.02
N THR A 202 5.06 14.02 -11.77
CA THR A 202 3.73 13.43 -11.94
C THR A 202 2.74 13.92 -10.88
N LEU A 203 3.18 14.18 -9.65
CA LEU A 203 2.36 14.83 -8.62
C LEU A 203 1.91 16.23 -9.04
N ILE A 204 2.82 17.05 -9.57
CA ILE A 204 2.47 18.40 -10.06
C ILE A 204 1.46 18.29 -11.22
N ALA A 205 1.62 17.31 -12.10
CA ALA A 205 0.68 17.06 -13.19
C ALA A 205 -0.71 16.60 -12.69
N GLU A 206 -0.74 15.72 -11.68
CA GLU A 206 -1.97 15.23 -11.04
C GLU A 206 -2.72 16.36 -10.31
N LEU A 207 -1.98 17.27 -9.68
CA LEU A 207 -2.51 18.51 -9.07
C LEU A 207 -2.84 19.58 -10.12
N HIS A 208 -2.74 19.25 -11.43
CA HIS A 208 -3.00 20.15 -12.55
C HIS A 208 -2.19 21.46 -12.55
N GLY A 209 -1.08 21.52 -11.81
CA GLY A 209 -0.33 22.75 -11.59
C GLY A 209 -1.08 23.82 -10.78
N ASP A 210 -2.19 23.46 -10.13
CA ASP A 210 -2.96 24.39 -9.29
C ASP A 210 -2.16 24.75 -8.03
N GLN A 211 -1.91 26.04 -7.83
CA GLN A 211 -1.06 26.51 -6.74
C GLN A 211 -1.67 26.25 -5.36
N VAL A 212 -3.00 26.30 -5.23
CA VAL A 212 -3.70 26.06 -3.97
C VAL A 212 -3.59 24.58 -3.59
N ASP A 213 -3.82 23.69 -4.54
CA ASP A 213 -3.69 22.25 -4.31
C ASP A 213 -2.22 21.84 -4.08
N ILE A 214 -1.25 22.45 -4.76
CA ILE A 214 0.18 22.26 -4.50
C ILE A 214 0.53 22.71 -3.07
N GLU A 215 0.05 23.87 -2.62
CA GLU A 215 0.30 24.37 -1.27
C GLU A 215 -0.36 23.48 -0.21
N ARG A 216 -1.60 23.03 -0.44
CA ARG A 216 -2.31 22.08 0.42
C ARG A 216 -1.56 20.76 0.54
N PHE A 217 -1.10 20.21 -0.59
CA PHE A 217 -0.32 18.98 -0.62
C PHE A 217 1.01 19.14 0.14
N ALA A 218 1.72 20.25 -0.09
CA ALA A 218 2.98 20.55 0.59
C ALA A 218 2.79 20.75 2.10
N PHE A 219 1.69 21.39 2.51
CA PHE A 219 1.32 21.54 3.92
C PHE A 219 1.10 20.18 4.58
N TYR A 220 0.33 19.28 3.95
CA TYR A 220 0.12 17.91 4.43
C TYR A 220 1.46 17.16 4.57
N ALA A 221 2.29 17.18 3.53
CA ALA A 221 3.56 16.44 3.50
C ALA A 221 4.52 16.89 4.62
N SER A 222 4.46 18.18 4.99
CA SER A 222 5.32 18.76 6.04
C SER A 222 4.70 18.66 7.44
N ASN A 223 3.37 18.58 7.54
CA ASN A 223 2.62 18.64 8.80
C ASN A 223 1.52 17.56 8.88
N PRO A 224 1.86 16.26 8.72
CA PRO A 224 0.84 15.21 8.64
C PRO A 224 -0.01 15.08 9.91
N THR A 225 0.50 15.48 11.07
CA THR A 225 -0.24 15.46 12.35
C THR A 225 -1.26 16.59 12.50
N LEU A 226 -1.20 17.62 11.64
CA LEU A 226 -2.16 18.73 11.60
C LEU A 226 -3.21 18.55 10.49
N ALA A 227 -3.09 17.48 9.71
CA ALA A 227 -3.98 17.20 8.60
C ALA A 227 -5.38 16.79 9.09
N THR A 228 -6.41 17.22 8.37
CA THR A 228 -7.76 16.68 8.59
C THR A 228 -7.88 15.28 7.97
N PRO A 229 -8.85 14.46 8.39
CA PRO A 229 -9.21 13.23 7.70
C PRO A 229 -9.41 13.40 6.18
N SER A 230 -10.01 14.53 5.77
CA SER A 230 -10.19 14.85 4.35
C SER A 230 -8.87 15.10 3.63
N ASP A 231 -7.89 15.73 4.28
CA ASP A 231 -6.56 15.96 3.70
C ASP A 231 -5.79 14.65 3.55
N VAL A 232 -5.93 13.73 4.50
CA VAL A 232 -5.35 12.38 4.44
C VAL A 232 -5.88 11.63 3.23
N CYS A 233 -7.21 11.56 3.07
CA CYS A 233 -7.85 10.88 1.94
C CYS A 233 -7.47 11.50 0.59
N TRP A 234 -7.59 12.82 0.49
CA TRP A 234 -7.29 13.55 -0.72
C TRP A 234 -5.82 13.40 -1.14
N THR A 235 -4.88 13.63 -0.22
CA THR A 235 -3.45 13.51 -0.50
C THR A 235 -3.07 12.08 -0.87
N THR A 236 -3.68 11.08 -0.23
CA THR A 236 -3.47 9.68 -0.57
C THR A 236 -3.92 9.38 -2.00
N ARG A 237 -5.14 9.78 -2.38
CA ARG A 237 -5.67 9.57 -3.73
C ARG A 237 -4.78 10.24 -4.79
N VAL A 238 -4.42 11.50 -4.59
CA VAL A 238 -3.49 12.23 -5.47
C VAL A 238 -2.17 11.48 -5.61
N THR A 239 -1.59 11.03 -4.49
CA THR A 239 -0.31 10.32 -4.51
C THR A 239 -0.39 9.01 -5.30
N LEU A 240 -1.45 8.23 -5.11
CA LEU A 240 -1.59 6.94 -5.80
C LEU A 240 -1.90 7.12 -7.29
N HIS A 241 -2.73 8.08 -7.67
CA HIS A 241 -2.96 8.42 -9.09
C HIS A 241 -1.67 8.90 -9.75
N ALA A 242 -0.89 9.76 -9.07
CA ALA A 242 0.41 10.18 -9.55
C ALA A 242 1.34 8.98 -9.77
N ILE A 243 1.42 8.04 -8.82
CA ILE A 243 2.24 6.82 -8.99
C ILE A 243 1.76 5.98 -10.17
N ILE A 244 0.45 5.80 -10.35
CA ILE A 244 -0.11 5.04 -11.48
C ILE A 244 0.29 5.67 -12.81
N ALA A 245 0.27 7.00 -12.89
CA ALA A 245 0.62 7.76 -14.07
C ALA A 245 2.14 7.84 -14.35
N MET A 246 3.01 7.41 -13.42
CA MET A 246 4.46 7.36 -13.66
C MET A 246 4.82 6.34 -14.75
N PRO A 247 5.84 6.60 -15.58
CA PRO A 247 6.40 5.61 -16.49
C PRO A 247 7.25 4.55 -15.77
N GLU A 248 7.49 3.41 -16.44
CA GLU A 248 8.56 2.49 -16.05
C GLU A 248 9.93 3.02 -16.53
N PRO A 249 11.04 2.72 -15.83
CA PRO A 249 11.13 1.91 -14.61
C PRO A 249 10.92 2.66 -13.29
N GLU A 250 10.81 4.00 -13.33
CA GLU A 250 10.75 4.84 -12.12
C GLU A 250 9.56 4.51 -11.23
N ARG A 251 8.41 4.16 -11.82
CA ARG A 251 7.21 3.76 -11.09
C ARG A 251 7.47 2.57 -10.19
N ASP A 252 8.06 1.50 -10.72
CA ASP A 252 8.30 0.29 -9.92
C ASP A 252 9.30 0.54 -8.79
N VAL A 253 10.27 1.43 -8.99
CA VAL A 253 11.21 1.85 -7.93
C VAL A 253 10.46 2.55 -6.79
N VAL A 254 9.48 3.42 -7.09
CA VAL A 254 8.63 4.04 -6.05
C VAL A 254 7.79 2.98 -5.34
N LEU A 255 7.17 2.06 -6.08
CA LEU A 255 6.36 0.99 -5.52
C LEU A 255 7.17 0.06 -4.60
N LEU A 256 8.37 -0.32 -5.00
CA LEU A 256 9.27 -1.12 -4.16
C LEU A 256 9.60 -0.40 -2.85
N ARG A 257 9.84 0.92 -2.91
CA ARG A 257 10.11 1.71 -1.69
C ARG A 257 8.92 1.73 -0.75
N THR A 258 7.70 1.88 -1.26
CA THR A 258 6.49 1.96 -0.43
C THR A 258 6.05 0.59 0.11
N MET A 259 6.33 -0.48 -0.63
CA MET A 259 5.93 -1.85 -0.28
C MET A 259 6.97 -2.60 0.54
N ALA A 260 8.27 -2.29 0.45
CA ALA A 260 9.31 -3.02 1.17
C ALA A 260 9.22 -2.85 2.70
N PRO A 261 9.54 -3.89 3.50
CA PRO A 261 9.52 -3.81 4.95
C PRO A 261 10.42 -2.70 5.52
N ARG A 262 9.94 -1.98 6.55
CA ARG A 262 10.62 -0.82 7.18
C ARG A 262 12.08 -1.07 7.57
N LYS A 263 12.41 -2.28 8.06
CA LYS A 263 13.79 -2.66 8.42
C LYS A 263 14.81 -2.53 7.28
N ARG A 264 14.37 -2.54 6.01
CA ARG A 264 15.23 -2.29 4.84
C ARG A 264 15.16 -0.85 4.31
N GLN A 265 14.11 -0.11 4.65
CA GLN A 265 14.03 1.32 4.34
C GLN A 265 15.09 2.10 5.14
N ASP A 266 15.40 1.67 6.37
CA ASP A 266 16.46 2.23 7.22
C ASP A 266 17.89 1.85 6.79
N ALA A 267 18.04 0.85 5.92
CA ALA A 267 19.35 0.44 5.36
C ALA A 267 19.73 1.24 4.10
N SER A 268 18.77 1.98 3.52
CA SER A 268 19.07 3.10 2.65
C SER A 268 19.49 4.26 3.54
N PRO A 269 20.53 5.05 3.21
CA PRO A 269 21.08 6.02 4.13
C PRO A 269 19.96 6.92 4.66
N SER A 270 19.69 6.79 5.96
CA SER A 270 18.87 7.71 6.76
C SER A 270 19.59 9.04 6.87
N GLY A 271 19.75 9.72 5.73
CA GLY A 271 19.94 11.15 5.76
C GLY A 271 18.63 11.75 6.24
N ARG A 272 18.58 12.16 7.52
CA ARG A 272 17.97 13.45 7.81
C ARG A 272 18.56 14.39 6.77
N LEU A 273 17.77 14.72 5.75
CA LEU A 273 18.14 15.70 4.74
C LEU A 273 18.53 16.95 5.52
N GLY A 274 19.84 17.18 5.60
CA GLY A 274 20.36 18.41 6.15
C GLY A 274 19.64 19.55 5.47
N THR A 275 19.34 20.56 6.27
CA THR A 275 19.35 21.94 5.79
C THR A 275 20.32 22.08 4.62
N PRO A 276 19.95 22.74 3.52
CA PRO A 276 20.93 23.05 2.50
C PRO A 276 22.05 23.79 3.23
N ALA A 277 23.22 23.15 3.33
CA ALA A 277 24.44 23.89 3.53
C ALA A 277 24.42 24.89 2.38
N THR A 278 24.28 26.15 2.74
CA THR A 278 24.69 27.28 1.94
C THR A 278 26.08 26.94 1.43
N ALA A 279 26.14 26.35 0.24
CA ALA A 279 27.33 26.32 -0.57
C ALA A 279 27.55 27.76 -1.00
N PHE A 280 28.12 28.54 -0.09
CA PHE A 280 28.87 29.72 -0.44
C PHE A 280 29.83 29.30 -1.55
N PRO A 281 29.80 29.94 -2.73
CA PRO A 281 30.84 29.70 -3.71
C PRO A 281 32.18 30.01 -3.04
N PRO A 282 33.21 29.16 -3.19
CA PRO A 282 34.53 29.47 -2.67
C PRO A 282 34.96 30.83 -3.25
N PRO A 283 35.58 31.72 -2.45
CA PRO A 283 36.04 32.99 -2.98
C PRO A 283 37.00 32.72 -4.13
N ALA A 284 36.79 33.43 -5.25
CA ALA A 284 37.73 33.47 -6.36
C ALA A 284 39.11 33.81 -5.79
N SER A 285 40.03 32.86 -5.86
CA SER A 285 41.43 33.12 -5.52
C SER A 285 42.00 34.02 -6.60
N SER A 286 41.98 35.32 -6.32
CA SER A 286 42.79 36.32 -7.00
C SER A 286 44.24 36.12 -6.54
N ALA A 287 44.99 35.27 -7.22
CA ALA A 287 46.46 35.32 -7.17
C ALA A 287 46.93 36.13 -8.39
N PRO A 288 47.55 37.32 -8.20
CA PRO A 288 48.12 38.08 -9.30
C PRO A 288 49.38 37.40 -9.83
N GLY A 289 49.56 37.46 -11.14
CA GLY A 289 50.75 36.95 -11.82
C GLY A 289 52.03 37.59 -11.30
N GLY A 290 52.98 36.74 -10.91
CA GLY A 290 54.39 37.09 -10.74
C GLY A 290 55.18 36.62 -11.95
N VAL A 291 55.71 37.58 -12.70
CA VAL A 291 56.62 37.41 -13.84
C VAL A 291 57.94 36.73 -13.42
N PRO A 292 58.56 35.86 -14.24
CA PRO A 292 59.91 35.37 -13.99
C PRO A 292 60.97 36.24 -14.69
N ALA A 293 62.03 36.63 -13.97
CA ALA A 293 63.41 36.87 -14.48
C ALA A 293 64.30 37.53 -13.39
N PRO A 294 65.65 37.49 -13.49
CA PRO A 294 66.51 36.77 -14.43
C PRO A 294 67.33 35.63 -13.81
#